data_AF-A0A377BWT4-F1
#
_entry.id   AF-A0A377BWT4-F1
#
_cell.length_a   1.000
_cell.length_b   1.000
_cell.length_c   1.000
_cell.angle_alpha   90.00
_cell.angle_beta   90.00
_cell.angle_gamma   90.00
#
_symmetry.space_group_name_H-M   'P 1'
#
loop_
_entity.id
_entity.type
_entity.pdbx_description
1 polymer ?
#
loop_
_entity_poly.entity_id
_entity_poly.type
_entity_poly.pdbx_seq_one_letter_code
_entity_poly.pdbx_strand_id
1 'polypeptide(L)'
;MAMVELAAERGAEKIYLHAFLDGRDTPPRSAESSLKKFEEKFAALGKGRVASIIGRYYAMDRDNRWDRVEKAYDLLTLAQGEFQADTAVAGLQAAYARDENDEFVKATVIRAEGQPDAAMEDGDALIFMNFRADRAREITRAFVNADFDGFARKKVVNVDFVMLTEYAADIKTAVAYPPASLVNTFGEWMAKNDKTQLRISETEKYAHVTFFFNGGVEESFKGEDRILINSPKVATYDLQPEMSSAELTEKLVAAIKSGKYDTIICNYPNGDMVGHTGVMEAAVKAVEALDHCVEEVAKAVESVGGQLLITADHGNAEQMRDPATGQAHTAHTNLPVPLIYVGDKNVKAVAGGKLSDIAPTMLSLMGMEIPQEMTGKPLFIVE
;
A
#
# COMPACT_ATOMS: atom_id res chain seq x y z
N MET A 1 4.07 0.49 20.48
CA MET A 1 4.14 1.44 21.60
C MET A 1 2.77 2.00 21.96
N ALA A 2 2.13 2.79 21.09
CA ALA A 2 0.82 3.41 21.36
C ALA A 2 -0.26 2.43 21.87
N MET A 3 -0.34 1.21 21.33
CA MET A 3 -1.30 0.21 21.81
C MET A 3 -1.03 -0.27 23.25
N VAL A 4 0.24 -0.39 23.64
CA VAL A 4 0.63 -0.74 25.02
C VAL A 4 0.24 0.37 25.99
N GLU A 5 0.47 1.63 25.59
CA GLU A 5 0.08 2.81 26.36
C GLU A 5 -1.43 2.88 26.52
N LEU A 6 -2.17 2.74 25.42
CA LEU A 6 -3.64 2.73 25.42
C LEU A 6 -4.20 1.62 26.30
N ALA A 7 -3.63 0.40 26.24
CA ALA A 7 -4.07 -0.70 27.09
C ALA A 7 -3.88 -0.38 28.58
N ALA A 8 -2.72 0.16 28.96
CA ALA A 8 -2.44 0.57 30.34
C ALA A 8 -3.35 1.71 30.80
N GLU A 9 -3.58 2.72 29.96
CA GLU A 9 -4.50 3.85 30.20
C GLU A 9 -5.96 3.39 30.38
N ARG A 10 -6.36 2.35 29.65
CA ARG A 10 -7.69 1.72 29.75
C ARG A 10 -7.80 0.75 30.93
N GLY A 11 -6.73 0.57 31.72
CA GLY A 11 -6.74 -0.20 32.97
C GLY A 11 -6.26 -1.64 32.86
N ALA A 12 -5.65 -2.05 31.74
CA ALA A 12 -5.06 -3.39 31.63
C ALA A 12 -3.83 -3.53 32.54
N GLU A 13 -3.79 -4.57 33.37
CA GLU A 13 -2.67 -4.88 34.28
C GLU A 13 -1.69 -5.89 33.67
N LYS A 14 -2.20 -6.92 32.98
CA LYS A 14 -1.40 -7.92 32.27
C LYS A 14 -1.32 -7.56 30.79
N ILE A 15 -0.18 -7.02 30.36
CA ILE A 15 0.06 -6.64 28.96
C ILE A 15 1.28 -7.41 28.45
N TYR A 16 1.10 -8.27 27.44
CA TYR A 16 2.17 -9.08 26.89
C TYR A 16 2.48 -8.68 25.45
N LEU A 17 3.74 -8.36 25.17
CA LEU A 17 4.22 -8.21 23.81
C LEU A 17 4.84 -9.53 23.34
N HIS A 18 4.25 -10.13 22.31
CA HIS A 18 4.86 -11.21 21.52
C HIS A 18 5.52 -10.57 20.30
N ALA A 19 6.86 -10.49 20.30
CA ALA A 19 7.59 -9.76 19.27
C ALA A 19 7.95 -10.68 18.09
N PHE A 20 7.43 -10.34 16.91
CA PHE A 20 7.85 -10.95 15.64
C PHE A 20 9.02 -10.11 15.09
N LEU A 21 10.21 -10.72 15.02
CA LEU A 21 11.44 -10.04 14.64
C LEU A 21 11.60 -9.96 13.11
N ASP A 22 12.05 -8.82 12.60
CA ASP A 22 12.03 -8.51 11.17
C ASP A 22 13.26 -9.05 10.41
N GLY A 23 14.36 -8.29 10.36
CA GLY A 23 15.59 -8.66 9.67
C GLY A 23 15.53 -8.69 8.14
N ARG A 24 14.39 -8.30 7.55
CA ARG A 24 14.16 -8.33 6.10
C ARG A 24 13.76 -6.97 5.53
N ASP A 25 12.81 -6.27 6.18
CA ASP A 25 12.47 -4.89 5.83
C ASP A 25 13.38 -3.88 6.58
N THR A 26 14.16 -4.37 7.55
CA THR A 26 15.28 -3.70 8.24
C THR A 26 16.56 -4.54 8.15
N PRO A 27 17.75 -4.01 8.54
CA PRO A 27 18.98 -4.80 8.51
C PRO A 27 18.88 -6.13 9.29
N PRO A 28 19.56 -7.22 8.87
CA PRO A 28 19.39 -8.57 9.41
C PRO A 28 19.62 -8.76 10.92
N ARG A 29 20.33 -7.82 11.56
CA ARG A 29 20.55 -7.77 13.02
C ARG A 29 20.32 -6.35 13.52
N SER A 30 19.06 -6.01 13.79
CA SER A 30 18.64 -4.66 14.19
C SER A 30 17.55 -4.62 15.28
N ALA A 31 17.01 -5.78 15.69
CA ALA A 31 15.91 -5.87 16.64
C ALA A 31 16.22 -5.30 18.04
N GLU A 32 17.48 -5.28 18.48
CA GLU A 32 17.88 -4.90 19.83
C GLU A 32 17.35 -3.52 20.25
N SER A 33 17.45 -2.53 19.35
CA SER A 33 17.02 -1.16 19.63
C SER A 33 15.51 -1.06 19.90
N SER A 34 14.70 -1.86 19.22
CA SER A 34 13.25 -1.90 19.39
C SER A 34 12.86 -2.65 20.67
N LEU A 35 13.52 -3.78 20.95
CA LEU A 35 13.28 -4.55 22.18
C LEU A 35 13.60 -3.73 23.43
N LYS A 36 14.75 -3.04 23.47
CA LYS A 36 15.13 -2.14 24.56
C LYS A 36 14.07 -1.08 24.83
N LYS A 37 13.57 -0.41 23.77
CA LYS A 37 12.51 0.60 23.90
C LYS A 37 11.23 0.04 24.54
N PHE A 38 10.85 -1.19 24.21
CA PHE A 38 9.67 -1.81 24.83
C PHE A 38 9.91 -2.22 26.28
N GLU A 39 11.09 -2.77 26.61
CA GLU A 39 11.45 -3.09 28.00
C GLU A 39 11.48 -1.84 28.87
N GLU A 40 12.10 -0.76 28.40
CA GLU A 40 12.09 0.56 29.07
C GLU A 40 10.67 1.09 29.26
N LYS A 41 9.80 0.95 28.24
CA LYS A 41 8.41 1.39 28.35
C LYS A 41 7.63 0.58 29.40
N PHE A 42 7.74 -0.74 29.39
CA PHE A 42 7.07 -1.59 30.36
C PHE A 42 7.56 -1.31 31.79
N ALA A 43 8.87 -1.08 31.96
CA ALA A 43 9.44 -0.66 33.23
C ALA A 43 8.87 0.70 33.70
N ALA A 44 8.74 1.68 32.79
CA ALA A 44 8.17 2.98 33.11
C ALA A 44 6.66 2.93 33.43
N LEU A 45 5.91 2.03 32.78
CA LEU A 45 4.48 1.83 33.06
C LEU A 45 4.24 1.03 34.35
N GLY A 46 5.21 0.21 34.77
CA GLY A 46 5.03 -0.74 35.87
C GLY A 46 4.04 -1.86 35.57
N LYS A 47 3.63 -2.01 34.30
CA LYS A 47 2.63 -2.97 33.82
C LYS A 47 3.15 -3.62 32.55
N GLY A 48 2.91 -4.92 32.41
CA GLY A 48 3.25 -5.69 31.22
C GLY A 48 4.74 -6.01 31.04
N ARG A 49 5.05 -6.76 29.96
CA ARG A 49 6.40 -7.19 29.58
C ARG A 49 6.44 -7.73 28.15
N VAL A 50 7.65 -7.88 27.61
CA VAL A 50 7.86 -8.77 26.44
C VAL A 50 7.73 -10.21 26.92
N ALA A 51 6.82 -10.97 26.33
CA ALA A 51 6.51 -12.35 26.70
C ALA A 51 7.23 -13.37 25.82
N SER A 52 7.48 -13.03 24.55
CA SER A 52 8.21 -13.90 23.63
C SER A 52 8.87 -13.10 22.51
N ILE A 53 9.90 -13.70 21.91
CA ILE A 53 10.48 -13.26 20.65
C ILE A 53 10.55 -14.44 19.68
N ILE A 54 10.28 -14.18 18.40
CA ILE A 54 10.38 -15.18 17.33
C ILE A 54 10.57 -14.46 15.98
N GLY A 55 11.36 -15.02 15.08
CA GLY A 55 11.59 -14.47 13.76
C GLY A 55 10.35 -14.52 12.87
N ARG A 56 10.18 -13.52 12.01
CA ARG A 56 9.07 -13.43 11.05
C ARG A 56 9.00 -14.63 10.09
N TYR A 57 10.12 -15.35 9.87
CA TYR A 57 10.13 -16.59 9.10
C TYR A 57 9.13 -17.62 9.65
N TYR A 58 8.91 -17.63 10.97
CA TYR A 58 7.97 -18.54 11.62
C TYR A 58 6.57 -17.95 11.75
N ALA A 59 6.48 -16.72 12.28
CA ALA A 59 5.20 -16.13 12.66
C ALA A 59 4.44 -15.44 11.53
N MET A 60 5.11 -15.20 10.39
CA MET A 60 4.61 -14.40 9.28
C MET A 60 4.84 -15.10 7.93
N ASP A 61 4.67 -16.42 7.91
CA ASP A 61 4.60 -17.21 6.68
C ASP A 61 3.37 -16.81 5.84
N ARG A 62 3.44 -17.07 4.54
CA ARG A 62 2.36 -16.77 3.58
C ARG A 62 2.29 -17.82 2.45
N ASP A 63 3.05 -18.90 2.60
CA ASP A 63 3.26 -19.95 1.61
C ASP A 63 2.66 -21.29 2.10
N ASN A 64 1.76 -21.26 3.09
CA ASN A 64 1.13 -22.38 3.77
C ASN A 64 2.13 -23.36 4.39
N ARG A 65 3.26 -22.84 4.91
CA ARG A 65 4.26 -23.65 5.63
C ARG A 65 3.84 -23.76 7.09
N TRP A 66 2.81 -24.56 7.34
CA TRP A 66 2.18 -24.72 8.64
C TRP A 66 3.12 -25.22 9.74
N ASP A 67 4.20 -25.93 9.38
CA ASP A 67 5.27 -26.32 10.30
C ASP A 67 5.98 -25.12 10.95
N ARG A 68 5.99 -23.99 10.25
CA ARG A 68 6.54 -22.72 10.74
C ARG A 68 5.54 -21.99 11.63
N VAL A 69 4.29 -21.91 11.18
CA VAL A 69 3.19 -21.22 11.87
C VAL A 69 2.87 -21.90 13.21
N GLU A 70 2.92 -23.24 13.27
CA GLU A 70 2.70 -24.02 14.49
C GLU A 70 3.66 -23.58 15.61
N LYS A 71 4.93 -23.32 15.29
CA LYS A 71 5.92 -22.86 16.29
C LYS A 71 5.54 -21.52 16.91
N ALA A 72 5.05 -20.58 16.10
CA ALA A 72 4.57 -19.30 16.60
C ALA A 72 3.28 -19.48 17.41
N TYR A 73 2.36 -20.32 16.94
CA TYR A 73 1.11 -20.60 17.64
C TYR A 73 1.34 -21.23 19.02
N ASP A 74 2.22 -22.24 19.11
CA ASP A 74 2.59 -22.89 20.36
C ASP A 74 3.29 -21.91 21.31
N LEU A 75 4.19 -21.07 20.79
CA LEU A 75 4.86 -20.04 21.60
C LEU A 75 3.85 -19.07 22.25
N LEU A 76 2.80 -18.70 21.53
CA LEU A 76 1.78 -17.78 22.02
C LEU A 76 0.79 -18.47 22.97
N THR A 77 0.29 -19.65 22.60
CA THR A 77 -0.82 -20.32 23.31
C THR A 77 -0.35 -21.17 24.48
N LEU A 78 0.85 -21.74 24.42
CA LEU A 78 1.43 -22.61 25.44
C LEU A 78 2.56 -21.96 26.23
N ALA A 79 3.02 -20.76 25.83
CA ALA A 79 4.28 -20.19 26.30
C ALA A 79 5.45 -21.18 26.21
N GLN A 80 5.49 -21.97 25.11
CA GLN A 80 6.50 -22.98 24.86
C GLN A 80 7.35 -22.58 23.65
N GLY A 81 8.66 -22.47 23.84
CA GLY A 81 9.63 -22.20 22.79
C GLY A 81 10.82 -23.15 22.86
N GLU A 82 11.65 -23.17 21.82
CA GLU A 82 12.90 -23.91 21.84
C GLU A 82 13.93 -23.31 22.83
N PHE A 83 13.79 -22.03 23.15
CA PHE A 83 14.66 -21.33 24.09
C PHE A 83 13.86 -20.53 25.14
N GLN A 84 14.53 -20.19 26.23
CA GLN A 84 14.02 -19.28 27.24
C GLN A 84 15.13 -18.30 27.66
N ALA A 85 14.76 -17.05 27.93
CA ALA A 85 15.65 -16.03 28.49
C ALA A 85 14.90 -15.13 29.48
N ASP A 86 15.65 -14.47 30.37
CA ASP A 86 15.06 -13.58 31.38
C ASP A 86 14.56 -12.25 30.78
N THR A 87 15.24 -11.76 29.74
CA THR A 87 14.91 -10.51 29.04
C THR A 87 14.92 -10.73 27.52
N ALA A 88 14.21 -9.89 26.79
CA ALA A 88 14.13 -9.97 25.33
C ALA A 88 15.50 -9.70 24.70
N VAL A 89 16.26 -8.75 25.23
CA VAL A 89 17.64 -8.47 24.78
C VAL A 89 18.56 -9.66 25.03
N ALA A 90 18.48 -10.32 26.19
CA ALA A 90 19.27 -11.51 26.46
C ALA A 90 18.89 -12.68 25.52
N GLY A 91 17.58 -12.86 25.26
CA GLY A 91 17.09 -13.84 24.30
C GLY A 91 17.61 -13.59 22.87
N LEU A 92 17.60 -12.33 22.43
CA LEU A 92 18.13 -11.92 21.13
C LEU A 92 19.65 -12.14 21.03
N GLN A 93 20.41 -11.74 22.06
CA GLN A 93 21.86 -11.95 22.10
C GLN A 93 22.23 -13.43 22.08
N ALA A 94 21.47 -14.28 22.78
CA ALA A 94 21.64 -15.72 22.71
C ALA A 94 21.32 -16.28 21.31
N ALA A 95 20.33 -15.72 20.60
CA ALA A 95 20.03 -16.07 19.21
C ALA A 95 21.17 -15.67 18.26
N TYR A 96 21.71 -14.46 18.40
CA TYR A 96 22.87 -14.02 17.63
C TYR A 96 24.10 -14.88 17.89
N ALA A 97 24.30 -15.36 19.13
CA ALA A 97 25.37 -16.30 19.46
C ALA A 97 25.19 -17.68 18.80
N ARG A 98 23.95 -18.04 18.41
CA ARG A 98 23.62 -19.20 17.57
C ARG A 98 23.63 -18.90 16.07
N ASP A 99 24.13 -17.72 15.69
CA ASP A 99 24.16 -17.21 14.31
C ASP A 99 22.77 -17.06 13.67
N GLU A 100 21.73 -16.88 14.48
CA GLU A 100 20.37 -16.61 14.02
C GLU A 100 20.21 -15.11 13.76
N ASN A 101 20.01 -14.69 12.51
CA ASN A 101 19.57 -13.33 12.19
C ASN A 101 18.11 -13.14 12.65
N ASP A 102 17.67 -11.88 12.80
CA ASP A 102 16.35 -11.49 13.32
C ASP A 102 15.21 -12.29 12.65
N GLU A 103 15.23 -12.41 11.33
CA GLU A 103 14.22 -13.13 10.53
C GLU A 103 14.04 -14.59 10.98
N PHE A 104 15.10 -15.22 11.49
CA PHE A 104 15.20 -16.66 11.76
C PHE A 104 15.34 -17.02 13.24
N VAL A 105 15.23 -16.04 14.14
CA VAL A 105 15.26 -16.30 15.58
C VAL A 105 14.19 -17.33 15.93
N LYS A 106 14.60 -18.43 16.55
CA LYS A 106 13.68 -19.52 16.94
C LYS A 106 12.79 -19.09 18.09
N ALA A 107 11.70 -19.83 18.32
CA ALA A 107 10.71 -19.48 19.33
C ALA A 107 11.38 -19.39 20.71
N THR A 108 11.37 -18.20 21.29
CA THR A 108 12.06 -17.92 22.56
C THR A 108 11.07 -17.31 23.54
N VAL A 109 10.88 -17.98 24.66
CA VAL A 109 10.05 -17.51 25.78
C VAL A 109 10.86 -16.49 26.58
N ILE A 110 10.27 -15.34 26.88
CA ILE A 110 10.87 -14.34 27.76
C ILE A 110 10.18 -14.45 29.11
N ARG A 111 10.91 -14.91 30.14
CA ARG A 111 10.39 -15.10 31.50
C ARG A 111 11.53 -15.13 32.51
N ALA A 112 11.66 -14.04 33.27
CA ALA A 112 12.56 -13.98 34.40
C ALA A 112 12.10 -14.88 35.55
N GLU A 113 13.01 -15.20 36.46
CA GLU A 113 12.71 -15.97 37.66
C GLU A 113 11.55 -15.35 38.46
N GLY A 114 10.61 -16.19 38.89
CA GLY A 114 9.42 -15.76 39.65
C GLY A 114 8.31 -15.10 38.82
N GLN A 115 8.51 -14.83 37.52
CA GLN A 115 7.42 -14.35 36.66
C GLN A 115 6.46 -15.49 36.29
N PRO A 116 5.13 -15.24 36.29
CA PRO A 116 4.17 -16.20 35.75
C PRO A 116 4.45 -16.43 34.25
N ASP A 117 4.02 -17.58 33.72
CA ASP A 117 3.99 -17.73 32.27
C ASP A 117 3.02 -16.72 31.63
N ALA A 118 3.14 -16.56 30.32
CA ALA A 118 2.30 -15.70 29.52
C ALA A 118 1.60 -16.52 28.42
N ALA A 119 1.21 -17.76 28.76
CA ALA A 119 0.41 -18.57 27.86
C ALA A 119 -0.97 -17.94 27.74
N MET A 120 -1.48 -17.81 26.51
CA MET A 120 -2.81 -17.24 26.31
C MET A 120 -3.89 -18.10 26.99
N GLU A 121 -4.86 -17.45 27.61
CA GLU A 121 -6.01 -18.05 28.30
C GLU A 121 -7.33 -17.69 27.60
N ASP A 122 -8.37 -18.49 27.83
CA ASP A 122 -9.70 -18.18 27.32
C ASP A 122 -10.18 -16.85 27.89
N GLY A 123 -10.64 -15.95 27.03
CA GLY A 123 -11.05 -14.59 27.38
C GLY A 123 -9.94 -13.53 27.26
N ASP A 124 -8.73 -13.91 26.88
CA ASP A 124 -7.69 -12.93 26.54
C ASP A 124 -8.04 -12.14 25.26
N ALA A 125 -7.58 -10.89 25.18
CA ALA A 125 -7.65 -10.08 23.98
C ALA A 125 -6.32 -10.10 23.23
N LEU A 126 -6.36 -10.39 21.93
CA LEU A 126 -5.18 -10.43 21.06
C LEU A 126 -5.29 -9.38 19.95
N ILE A 127 -4.50 -8.32 20.05
CA ILE A 127 -4.46 -7.26 19.04
C ILE A 127 -3.23 -7.47 18.15
N PHE A 128 -3.45 -7.92 16.91
CA PHE A 128 -2.37 -8.11 15.95
C PHE A 128 -2.07 -6.79 15.23
N MET A 129 -0.96 -6.15 15.60
CA MET A 129 -0.59 -4.81 15.14
C MET A 129 -0.03 -4.75 13.71
N ASN A 130 -0.09 -5.83 12.94
CA ASN A 130 0.31 -5.81 11.53
C ASN A 130 -0.80 -5.17 10.68
N PHE A 131 -0.48 -4.19 9.84
CA PHE A 131 -1.47 -3.60 8.91
C PHE A 131 -1.41 -4.22 7.50
N ARG A 132 -0.37 -5.00 7.19
CA ARG A 132 -0.20 -5.67 5.90
C ARG A 132 -0.74 -7.09 5.98
N ALA A 133 -1.73 -7.37 5.13
CA ALA A 133 -2.55 -8.57 5.20
C ALA A 133 -1.84 -9.87 4.84
N ASP A 134 -1.01 -9.89 3.79
CA ASP A 134 -0.52 -11.11 3.14
C ASP A 134 0.12 -12.11 4.12
N ARG A 135 1.00 -11.63 5.01
CA ARG A 135 1.71 -12.46 6.00
C ARG A 135 1.01 -12.58 7.36
N ALA A 136 -0.09 -11.86 7.56
CA ALA A 136 -0.84 -11.91 8.81
C ALA A 136 -1.93 -13.01 8.79
N ARG A 137 -2.37 -13.42 7.60
CA ARG A 137 -3.49 -14.35 7.40
C ARG A 137 -3.30 -15.70 8.08
N GLU A 138 -2.15 -16.34 7.91
CA GLU A 138 -1.96 -17.74 8.33
C GLU A 138 -2.07 -17.92 9.85
N ILE A 139 -1.31 -17.15 10.61
CA ILE A 139 -1.38 -17.19 12.08
C ILE A 139 -2.76 -16.74 12.58
N THR A 140 -3.38 -15.73 11.97
CA THR A 140 -4.73 -15.31 12.33
C THR A 140 -5.75 -16.43 12.11
N ARG A 141 -5.67 -17.18 11.01
CA ARG A 141 -6.56 -18.33 10.76
C ARG A 141 -6.41 -19.43 11.80
N ALA A 142 -5.19 -19.68 12.29
CA ALA A 142 -4.96 -20.65 13.36
C ALA A 142 -5.68 -20.29 14.67
N PHE A 143 -5.86 -18.99 14.94
CA PHE A 143 -6.63 -18.48 16.09
C PHE A 143 -8.14 -18.40 15.83
N VAL A 144 -8.55 -17.89 14.67
CA VAL A 144 -9.94 -17.45 14.41
C VAL A 144 -10.80 -18.54 13.79
N ASN A 145 -10.25 -19.40 12.93
CA ASN A 145 -11.03 -20.40 12.23
C ASN A 145 -11.29 -21.62 13.12
N ALA A 146 -12.57 -21.90 13.40
CA ALA A 146 -12.97 -23.07 14.19
C ALA A 146 -12.58 -24.38 13.50
N ASP A 147 -12.70 -24.41 12.17
CA ASP A 147 -12.39 -25.52 11.26
C ASP A 147 -10.95 -25.51 10.73
N PHE A 148 -10.05 -24.75 11.36
CA PHE A 148 -8.63 -24.71 10.98
C PHE A 148 -8.00 -26.11 10.94
N ASP A 149 -7.38 -26.45 9.80
CA ASP A 149 -6.80 -27.77 9.51
C ASP A 149 -5.32 -27.72 9.08
N GLY A 150 -4.68 -26.54 9.12
CA GLY A 150 -3.27 -26.38 8.74
C GLY A 150 -2.29 -27.18 9.62
N PHE A 151 -2.62 -27.36 10.90
CA PHE A 151 -1.92 -28.25 11.83
C PHE A 151 -2.82 -28.62 13.03
N ALA A 152 -2.44 -29.65 13.78
CA ALA A 152 -3.15 -30.04 15.00
C ALA A 152 -2.81 -29.08 16.16
N ARG A 153 -3.73 -28.17 16.48
CA ARG A 153 -3.59 -27.24 17.61
C ARG A 153 -3.48 -28.01 18.92
N LYS A 154 -2.33 -27.87 19.61
CA LYS A 154 -2.09 -28.50 20.92
C LYS A 154 -2.95 -27.92 22.05
N LYS A 155 -3.28 -26.63 21.93
CA LYS A 155 -4.25 -25.92 22.76
C LYS A 155 -5.06 -25.00 21.87
N VAL A 156 -6.38 -25.06 22.00
CA VAL A 156 -7.28 -24.08 21.38
C VAL A 156 -7.62 -23.06 22.46
N VAL A 157 -7.49 -21.78 22.15
CA VAL A 157 -7.75 -20.67 23.08
C VAL A 157 -8.79 -19.75 22.46
N ASN A 158 -9.84 -19.44 23.20
CA ASN A 158 -10.89 -18.52 22.79
C ASN A 158 -10.50 -17.10 23.13
N VAL A 159 -9.90 -16.39 22.17
CA VAL A 159 -9.42 -15.01 22.34
C VAL A 159 -10.27 -14.00 21.55
N ASP A 160 -10.40 -12.79 22.06
CA ASP A 160 -10.93 -11.65 21.32
C ASP A 160 -9.84 -11.14 20.35
N PHE A 161 -9.79 -11.71 19.16
CA PHE A 161 -8.79 -11.37 18.14
C PHE A 161 -9.16 -10.08 17.39
N VAL A 162 -8.27 -9.10 17.38
CA VAL A 162 -8.42 -7.85 16.62
C VAL A 162 -7.33 -7.75 15.56
N MET A 163 -7.74 -7.66 14.30
CA MET A 163 -6.84 -7.32 13.19
C MET A 163 -6.65 -5.81 13.14
N LEU A 164 -5.43 -5.31 12.88
CA LEU A 164 -5.23 -3.86 12.72
C LEU A 164 -5.97 -3.33 11.49
N THR A 165 -5.86 -4.03 10.36
CA THR A 165 -6.61 -3.81 9.11
C THR A 165 -7.26 -5.11 8.70
N GLU A 166 -8.17 -5.10 7.73
CA GLU A 166 -8.77 -6.36 7.25
C GLU A 166 -7.71 -7.21 6.54
N TYR A 167 -7.45 -8.43 7.05
CA TYR A 167 -6.46 -9.33 6.44
C TYR A 167 -7.05 -10.13 5.28
N ALA A 168 -8.30 -10.57 5.39
CA ALA A 168 -9.03 -11.19 4.31
C ALA A 168 -10.54 -11.13 4.61
N ALA A 169 -11.35 -10.96 3.57
CA ALA A 169 -12.81 -10.87 3.70
C ALA A 169 -13.46 -12.11 4.33
N ASP A 170 -12.79 -13.27 4.27
CA ASP A 170 -13.26 -14.54 4.84
C ASP A 170 -12.81 -14.77 6.30
N ILE A 171 -11.90 -13.95 6.85
CA ILE A 171 -11.51 -14.01 8.27
C ILE A 171 -12.52 -13.20 9.08
N LYS A 172 -13.33 -13.88 9.90
CA LYS A 172 -14.44 -13.26 10.64
C LYS A 172 -14.04 -12.90 12.07
N THR A 173 -13.38 -11.75 12.23
CA THR A 173 -13.09 -11.17 13.55
C THR A 173 -13.07 -9.64 13.51
N ALA A 174 -12.88 -8.99 14.66
CA ALA A 174 -12.85 -7.53 14.75
C ALA A 174 -11.70 -6.89 13.95
N VAL A 175 -11.93 -5.70 13.39
CA VAL A 175 -10.95 -4.92 12.63
C VAL A 175 -10.86 -3.51 13.20
N ALA A 176 -9.68 -3.07 13.61
CA ALA A 176 -9.48 -1.74 14.19
C ALA A 176 -9.64 -0.61 13.15
N TYR A 177 -9.08 -0.82 11.95
CA TYR A 177 -9.20 0.09 10.81
C TYR A 177 -9.78 -0.68 9.61
N PRO A 178 -11.13 -0.79 9.52
CA PRO A 178 -11.77 -1.48 8.41
C PRO A 178 -11.46 -0.78 7.08
N PRO A 179 -11.53 -1.50 5.94
CA PRO A 179 -11.38 -0.87 4.63
C PRO A 179 -12.40 0.25 4.46
N ALA A 180 -11.95 1.40 3.98
CA ALA A 180 -12.84 2.50 3.64
C ALA A 180 -13.51 2.21 2.29
N SER A 181 -14.85 2.25 2.26
CA SER A 181 -15.56 2.36 0.99
C SER A 181 -15.37 3.79 0.47
N LEU A 182 -14.81 3.95 -0.73
CA LEU A 182 -14.73 5.24 -1.39
C LEU A 182 -16.04 5.48 -2.14
N VAL A 183 -16.87 6.38 -1.60
CA VAL A 183 -18.15 6.77 -2.20
C VAL A 183 -17.98 8.09 -2.92
N ASN A 184 -18.69 8.26 -4.03
CA ASN A 184 -18.61 9.40 -4.93
C ASN A 184 -17.17 9.64 -5.41
N THR A 185 -16.46 8.56 -5.77
CA THR A 185 -15.25 8.69 -6.60
C THR A 185 -15.62 9.37 -7.92
N PHE A 186 -14.65 9.97 -8.61
CA PHE A 186 -14.94 10.74 -9.82
C PHE A 186 -15.75 9.92 -10.84
N GLY A 187 -15.33 8.68 -11.12
CA GLY A 187 -16.07 7.80 -12.04
C GLY A 187 -17.51 7.52 -11.61
N GLU A 188 -17.73 7.24 -10.32
CA GLU A 188 -19.06 7.01 -9.77
C GLU A 188 -19.94 8.26 -9.86
N TRP A 189 -19.38 9.43 -9.54
CA TRP A 189 -20.07 10.71 -9.57
C TRP A 189 -20.53 11.09 -10.99
N MET A 190 -19.68 10.84 -11.98
CA MET A 190 -20.02 11.03 -13.39
C MET A 190 -21.20 10.13 -13.80
N ALA A 191 -21.16 8.85 -13.42
CA ALA A 191 -22.23 7.91 -13.73
C ALA A 191 -23.57 8.28 -13.07
N LYS A 192 -23.55 8.78 -11.82
CA LYS A 192 -24.74 9.26 -11.10
C LYS A 192 -25.39 10.49 -11.75
N ASN A 193 -24.61 11.26 -12.51
CA ASN A 193 -25.07 12.45 -13.23
C ASN A 193 -25.26 12.20 -14.74
N ASP A 194 -25.44 10.93 -15.13
CA ASP A 194 -25.67 10.49 -16.52
C ASP A 194 -24.60 10.99 -17.51
N LYS A 195 -23.35 11.15 -17.03
CA LYS A 195 -22.21 11.55 -17.84
C LYS A 195 -21.49 10.35 -18.44
N THR A 196 -20.97 10.57 -19.63
CA THR A 196 -20.18 9.58 -20.37
C THR A 196 -18.69 9.79 -20.11
N GLN A 197 -17.94 8.70 -19.96
CA GLN A 197 -16.52 8.76 -19.62
C GLN A 197 -15.73 7.65 -20.31
N LEU A 198 -14.46 7.93 -20.61
CA LEU A 198 -13.53 6.96 -21.17
C LEU A 198 -12.31 6.80 -20.28
N ARG A 199 -11.90 5.54 -20.05
CA ARG A 199 -10.59 5.19 -19.49
C ARG A 199 -9.72 4.59 -20.59
N ILE A 200 -8.51 5.08 -20.75
CA ILE A 200 -7.62 4.59 -21.80
C ILE A 200 -6.16 4.58 -21.34
N SER A 201 -5.48 3.47 -21.55
CA SER A 201 -4.04 3.34 -21.31
C SER A 201 -3.51 2.08 -21.99
N GLU A 202 -2.20 1.90 -21.95
CA GLU A 202 -1.58 0.63 -22.27
C GLU A 202 -1.70 -0.37 -21.11
N THR A 203 -1.27 -1.61 -21.34
CA THR A 203 -1.42 -2.75 -20.40
C THR A 203 -0.86 -2.44 -19.01
N GLU A 204 0.33 -1.86 -18.94
CA GLU A 204 1.03 -1.60 -17.67
C GLU A 204 0.28 -0.65 -16.73
N LYS A 205 -0.49 0.30 -17.28
CA LYS A 205 -1.23 1.30 -16.49
C LYS A 205 -2.75 1.22 -16.67
N TYR A 206 -3.26 0.20 -17.35
CA TYR A 206 -4.70 -0.01 -17.53
C TYR A 206 -5.44 -0.18 -16.21
N ALA A 207 -4.94 -0.99 -15.28
CA ALA A 207 -5.52 -1.15 -13.94
C ALA A 207 -5.55 0.18 -13.15
N HIS A 208 -4.59 1.07 -13.42
CA HIS A 208 -4.46 2.35 -12.73
C HIS A 208 -5.56 3.33 -13.15
N VAL A 209 -5.87 3.41 -14.44
CA VAL A 209 -6.97 4.26 -14.95
C VAL A 209 -8.36 3.62 -14.79
N THR A 210 -8.44 2.35 -14.38
CA THR A 210 -9.69 1.61 -14.20
C THR A 210 -9.94 1.31 -12.72
N PHE A 211 -9.48 0.16 -12.22
CA PHE A 211 -9.68 -0.33 -10.86
C PHE A 211 -9.26 0.72 -9.81
N PHE A 212 -8.02 1.22 -9.86
CA PHE A 212 -7.52 2.15 -8.85
C PHE A 212 -8.18 3.53 -8.94
N PHE A 213 -8.34 4.09 -10.15
CA PHE A 213 -9.04 5.36 -10.33
C PHE A 213 -10.51 5.31 -9.87
N ASN A 214 -11.15 4.13 -9.95
CA ASN A 214 -12.50 3.90 -9.44
C ASN A 214 -12.56 3.63 -7.92
N GLY A 215 -11.43 3.71 -7.22
CA GLY A 215 -11.38 3.46 -5.78
C GLY A 215 -11.44 1.98 -5.41
N GLY A 216 -10.92 1.11 -6.27
CA GLY A 216 -10.90 -0.34 -6.07
C GLY A 216 -12.13 -1.09 -6.59
N VAL A 217 -12.88 -0.48 -7.50
CA VAL A 217 -14.06 -1.10 -8.14
C VAL A 217 -13.67 -1.62 -9.52
N GLU A 218 -13.76 -2.94 -9.71
CA GLU A 218 -13.41 -3.63 -10.96
C GLU A 218 -14.44 -3.35 -12.07
N GLU A 219 -15.72 -3.42 -11.73
CA GLU A 219 -16.83 -3.22 -12.68
C GLU A 219 -16.83 -1.79 -13.25
N SER A 220 -17.15 -1.66 -14.53
CA SER A 220 -17.34 -0.36 -15.16
C SER A 220 -18.63 0.30 -14.68
N PHE A 221 -18.56 1.60 -14.38
CA PHE A 221 -19.77 2.37 -14.08
C PHE A 221 -20.64 2.58 -15.33
N LYS A 222 -21.92 2.94 -15.13
CA LYS A 222 -22.81 3.34 -16.23
C LYS A 222 -22.19 4.50 -17.00
N GLY A 223 -22.12 4.39 -18.33
CA GLY A 223 -21.52 5.41 -19.20
C GLY A 223 -19.99 5.41 -19.22
N GLU A 224 -19.33 4.47 -18.54
CA GLU A 224 -17.87 4.28 -18.59
C GLU A 224 -17.49 3.26 -19.67
N ASP A 225 -16.77 3.72 -20.69
CA ASP A 225 -16.06 2.87 -21.64
C ASP A 225 -14.59 2.73 -21.26
N ARG A 226 -13.96 1.63 -21.68
CA ARG A 226 -12.54 1.37 -21.45
C ARG A 226 -11.86 0.92 -22.73
N ILE A 227 -10.68 1.47 -23.02
CA ILE A 227 -9.82 1.06 -24.14
C ILE A 227 -8.47 0.62 -23.58
N LEU A 228 -8.08 -0.61 -23.89
CA LEU A 228 -6.79 -1.19 -23.56
C LEU A 228 -5.93 -1.26 -24.81
N ILE A 229 -4.74 -0.67 -24.76
CA ILE A 229 -3.70 -0.85 -25.76
C ILE A 229 -2.71 -1.90 -25.25
N ASN A 230 -2.29 -2.82 -26.12
CA ASN A 230 -1.29 -3.81 -25.73
C ASN A 230 0.08 -3.11 -25.62
N SER A 231 0.71 -3.20 -24.46
CA SER A 231 2.11 -2.79 -24.32
C SER A 231 3.02 -3.73 -25.14
N PRO A 232 4.20 -3.26 -25.58
CA PRO A 232 5.08 -4.09 -26.39
C PRO A 232 5.60 -5.29 -25.61
N LYS A 233 5.78 -6.41 -26.31
CA LYS A 233 6.31 -7.66 -25.76
C LYS A 233 7.83 -7.64 -25.73
N VAL A 234 8.39 -6.80 -24.87
CA VAL A 234 9.84 -6.67 -24.62
C VAL A 234 10.17 -7.13 -23.20
N ALA A 235 11.43 -7.54 -22.96
CA ALA A 235 11.87 -7.99 -21.64
C ALA A 235 11.92 -6.82 -20.63
N THR A 236 12.38 -5.67 -21.08
CA THR A 236 12.43 -4.40 -20.36
C THR A 236 12.15 -3.26 -21.33
N TYR A 237 11.50 -2.19 -20.88
CA TYR A 237 10.99 -1.14 -21.76
C TYR A 237 12.07 -0.17 -22.27
N ASP A 238 13.30 -0.23 -21.76
CA ASP A 238 14.43 0.48 -22.36
C ASP A 238 14.74 0.03 -23.79
N LEU A 239 14.31 -1.18 -24.16
CA LEU A 239 14.42 -1.73 -25.51
C LEU A 239 13.44 -1.11 -26.51
N GLN A 240 12.34 -0.53 -26.02
CA GLN A 240 11.33 0.19 -26.81
C GLN A 240 10.74 1.35 -25.99
N PRO A 241 11.52 2.43 -25.78
CA PRO A 241 11.14 3.51 -24.86
C PRO A 241 9.84 4.25 -25.21
N GLU A 242 9.49 4.28 -26.50
CA GLU A 242 8.24 4.83 -27.01
C GLU A 242 7.01 3.99 -26.63
N MET A 243 7.22 2.75 -26.16
CA MET A 243 6.18 1.77 -25.82
C MET A 243 5.09 1.70 -26.91
N SER A 244 3.81 1.73 -26.55
CA SER A 244 2.68 1.84 -27.49
C SER A 244 2.06 3.24 -27.49
N SER A 245 2.84 4.27 -27.15
CA SER A 245 2.35 5.65 -27.00
C SER A 245 1.73 6.21 -28.27
N ALA A 246 2.24 5.87 -29.46
CA ALA A 246 1.69 6.28 -30.75
C ALA A 246 0.28 5.70 -31.01
N GLU A 247 0.09 4.39 -30.78
CA GLU A 247 -1.22 3.74 -30.92
C GLU A 247 -2.21 4.29 -29.89
N LEU A 248 -1.76 4.48 -28.64
CA LEU A 248 -2.55 5.10 -27.58
C LEU A 248 -3.00 6.52 -27.97
N THR A 249 -2.09 7.34 -28.50
CA THR A 249 -2.38 8.70 -28.96
C THR A 249 -3.41 8.72 -30.09
N GLU A 250 -3.26 7.85 -31.09
CA GLU A 250 -4.21 7.73 -32.21
C GLU A 250 -5.64 7.49 -31.69
N LYS A 251 -5.80 6.50 -30.79
CA LYS A 251 -7.11 6.16 -30.21
C LYS A 251 -7.66 7.26 -29.33
N LEU A 252 -6.81 7.90 -28.54
CA LEU A 252 -7.19 9.03 -27.67
C LEU A 252 -7.66 10.23 -28.51
N VAL A 253 -6.91 10.63 -29.54
CA VAL A 253 -7.28 11.73 -30.44
C VAL A 253 -8.60 11.42 -31.16
N ALA A 254 -8.80 10.18 -31.62
CA ALA A 254 -10.06 9.77 -32.23
C ALA A 254 -11.24 9.85 -31.24
N ALA A 255 -11.03 9.43 -29.98
CA ALA A 255 -12.05 9.53 -28.93
C ALA A 255 -12.40 10.99 -28.60
N ILE A 256 -11.40 11.87 -28.48
CA ILE A 256 -11.61 13.32 -28.25
C ILE A 256 -12.43 13.92 -29.38
N LYS A 257 -12.00 13.72 -30.64
CA LYS A 257 -12.66 14.30 -31.83
C LYS A 257 -14.07 13.73 -32.08
N SER A 258 -14.40 12.57 -31.53
CA SER A 258 -15.73 12.01 -31.65
C SER A 258 -16.81 12.80 -30.90
N GLY A 259 -16.44 13.57 -29.87
CA GLY A 259 -17.38 14.26 -28.99
C GLY A 259 -18.27 13.34 -28.16
N LYS A 260 -17.97 12.03 -28.11
CA LYS A 260 -18.80 11.02 -27.44
C LYS A 260 -18.75 11.11 -25.92
N TYR A 261 -17.64 11.56 -25.34
CA TYR A 261 -17.37 11.46 -23.90
C TYR A 261 -17.34 12.85 -23.25
N ASP A 262 -18.02 13.01 -22.12
CA ASP A 262 -17.93 14.20 -21.27
C ASP A 262 -16.56 14.28 -20.56
N THR A 263 -15.88 13.15 -20.32
CA THR A 263 -14.54 13.12 -19.72
C THR A 263 -13.71 11.94 -20.23
N ILE A 264 -12.41 12.15 -20.38
CA ILE A 264 -11.46 11.09 -20.74
C ILE A 264 -10.30 11.09 -19.74
N ILE A 265 -10.00 9.93 -19.17
CA ILE A 265 -8.84 9.70 -18.30
C ILE A 265 -7.84 8.84 -19.07
N CYS A 266 -6.67 9.42 -19.36
CA CYS A 266 -5.59 8.74 -20.04
C CYS A 266 -4.34 8.65 -19.16
N ASN A 267 -3.64 7.52 -19.20
CA ASN A 267 -2.30 7.39 -18.64
C ASN A 267 -1.32 6.94 -19.73
N TYR A 268 -0.21 7.67 -19.85
CA TYR A 268 0.97 7.25 -20.59
C TYR A 268 2.00 6.63 -19.63
N PRO A 269 2.33 5.33 -19.76
CA PRO A 269 3.17 4.62 -18.81
C PRO A 269 4.67 4.93 -18.95
N ASN A 270 5.12 5.51 -20.07
CA ASN A 270 6.52 5.52 -20.50
C ASN A 270 7.48 6.10 -19.47
N GLY A 271 7.16 7.26 -18.89
CA GLY A 271 8.04 7.93 -17.92
C GLY A 271 8.32 7.09 -16.68
N ASP A 272 7.40 6.21 -16.30
CA ASP A 272 7.55 5.34 -15.13
C ASP A 272 8.20 4.00 -15.51
N MET A 273 7.62 3.32 -16.50
CA MET A 273 8.04 1.97 -16.90
C MET A 273 9.46 1.95 -17.47
N VAL A 274 9.85 2.99 -18.20
CA VAL A 274 11.25 3.15 -18.67
C VAL A 274 12.13 3.72 -17.56
N GLY A 275 11.59 4.58 -16.69
CA GLY A 275 12.29 5.10 -15.51
C GLY A 275 12.84 3.99 -14.61
N HIS A 276 12.04 2.93 -14.37
CA HIS A 276 12.44 1.75 -13.61
C HIS A 276 13.65 0.98 -14.15
N THR A 277 14.05 1.20 -15.41
CA THR A 277 15.23 0.54 -15.98
C THR A 277 16.53 1.18 -15.50
N GLY A 278 16.50 2.44 -15.05
CA GLY A 278 17.72 3.20 -14.73
C GLY A 278 18.56 3.60 -15.94
N VAL A 279 18.09 3.33 -17.17
CA VAL A 279 18.81 3.64 -18.42
C VAL A 279 18.45 5.06 -18.87
N MET A 280 19.31 6.03 -18.53
CA MET A 280 19.09 7.46 -18.81
C MET A 280 18.74 7.74 -20.28
N GLU A 281 19.47 7.16 -21.24
CA GLU A 281 19.22 7.41 -22.67
C GLU A 281 17.85 6.91 -23.13
N ALA A 282 17.37 5.81 -22.55
CA ALA A 282 16.03 5.31 -22.83
C ALA A 282 14.96 6.21 -22.20
N ALA A 283 15.15 6.65 -20.94
CA ALA A 283 14.22 7.56 -20.29
C ALA A 283 14.08 8.89 -21.03
N VAL A 284 15.17 9.44 -21.59
CA VAL A 284 15.11 10.64 -22.44
C VAL A 284 14.23 10.39 -23.66
N LYS A 285 14.44 9.29 -24.39
CA LYS A 285 13.62 8.94 -25.57
C LYS A 285 12.15 8.71 -25.23
N ALA A 286 11.89 8.11 -24.07
CA ALA A 286 10.54 7.91 -23.56
C ALA A 286 9.83 9.26 -23.35
N VAL A 287 10.50 10.22 -22.70
CA VAL A 287 9.96 11.56 -22.48
C VAL A 287 9.79 12.34 -23.79
N GLU A 288 10.73 12.24 -24.74
CA GLU A 288 10.61 12.85 -26.08
C GLU A 288 9.41 12.29 -26.87
N ALA A 289 9.17 10.97 -26.79
CA ALA A 289 7.98 10.37 -27.40
C ALA A 289 6.69 10.90 -26.76
N LEU A 290 6.67 11.04 -25.42
CA LEU A 290 5.53 11.61 -24.72
C LEU A 290 5.27 13.07 -25.04
N ASP A 291 6.32 13.88 -25.21
CA ASP A 291 6.20 15.30 -25.59
C ASP A 291 5.41 15.46 -26.90
N HIS A 292 5.74 14.64 -27.91
CA HIS A 292 5.00 14.60 -29.17
C HIS A 292 3.55 14.12 -29.00
N CYS A 293 3.31 13.08 -28.21
CA CYS A 293 1.96 12.58 -27.92
C CYS A 293 1.09 13.64 -27.22
N VAL A 294 1.66 14.38 -26.26
CA VAL A 294 0.98 15.45 -25.53
C VAL A 294 0.64 16.61 -26.47
N GLU A 295 1.52 16.96 -27.41
CA GLU A 295 1.25 17.98 -28.43
C GLU A 295 0.01 17.62 -29.27
N GLU A 296 -0.08 16.36 -29.76
CA GLU A 296 -1.22 15.91 -30.57
C GLU A 296 -2.53 15.90 -29.77
N VAL A 297 -2.48 15.44 -28.52
CA VAL A 297 -3.64 15.43 -27.61
C VAL A 297 -4.11 16.86 -27.32
N ALA A 298 -3.19 17.78 -27.01
CA ALA A 298 -3.51 19.18 -26.74
C ALA A 298 -4.24 19.82 -27.95
N LYS A 299 -3.68 19.67 -29.16
CA LYS A 299 -4.32 20.16 -30.39
C LYS A 299 -5.70 19.54 -30.63
N ALA A 300 -5.86 18.25 -30.34
CA ALA A 300 -7.15 17.58 -30.48
C ALA A 300 -8.20 18.13 -29.50
N VAL A 301 -7.83 18.35 -28.23
CA VAL A 301 -8.72 18.93 -27.22
C VAL A 301 -9.10 20.37 -27.59
N GLU A 302 -8.14 21.20 -27.98
CA GLU A 302 -8.39 22.57 -28.42
C GLU A 302 -9.33 22.61 -29.64
N SER A 303 -9.17 21.67 -30.59
CA SER A 303 -10.00 21.62 -31.81
C SER A 303 -11.49 21.34 -31.54
N VAL A 304 -11.83 20.79 -30.38
CA VAL A 304 -13.21 20.52 -29.95
C VAL A 304 -13.70 21.47 -28.85
N GLY A 305 -12.91 22.50 -28.49
CA GLY A 305 -13.23 23.43 -27.38
C GLY A 305 -13.23 22.76 -26.00
N GLY A 306 -12.46 21.66 -25.86
CA GLY A 306 -12.36 20.92 -24.62
C GLY A 306 -11.38 21.55 -23.62
N GLN A 307 -11.28 20.92 -22.45
CA GLN A 307 -10.43 21.35 -21.35
C GLN A 307 -9.48 20.20 -21.00
N LEU A 308 -8.16 20.46 -20.99
CA LEU A 308 -7.13 19.45 -20.72
C LEU A 308 -6.37 19.79 -19.45
N LEU A 309 -6.20 18.79 -18.59
CA LEU A 309 -5.27 18.81 -17.47
C LEU A 309 -4.14 17.80 -17.75
N ILE A 310 -2.90 18.28 -17.69
CA ILE A 310 -1.70 17.45 -17.82
C ILE A 310 -1.03 17.39 -16.46
N THR A 311 -0.87 16.19 -15.91
CA THR A 311 -0.27 15.95 -14.59
C THR A 311 0.35 14.55 -14.51
N ALA A 312 0.92 14.21 -13.36
CA ALA A 312 1.48 12.89 -13.08
C ALA A 312 0.98 12.37 -11.71
N ASP A 313 1.00 11.06 -11.50
CA ASP A 313 0.69 10.42 -10.23
C ASP A 313 1.87 10.44 -9.25
N HIS A 314 3.09 10.41 -9.75
CA HIS A 314 4.34 10.58 -8.99
C HIS A 314 5.53 10.88 -9.92
N GLY A 315 6.72 11.07 -9.33
CA GLY A 315 7.99 11.18 -10.05
C GLY A 315 8.70 9.82 -10.25
N ASN A 316 9.56 9.75 -11.26
CA ASN A 316 10.49 8.66 -11.55
C ASN A 316 11.60 9.15 -12.52
N ALA A 317 11.26 9.41 -13.79
CA ALA A 317 12.21 9.72 -14.87
C ALA A 317 13.07 10.98 -14.64
N GLU A 318 12.68 11.88 -13.75
CA GLU A 318 13.47 13.06 -13.40
C GLU A 318 14.73 12.73 -12.59
N GLN A 319 14.83 11.52 -12.01
CA GLN A 319 16.02 11.06 -11.29
C GLN A 319 16.39 9.63 -11.69
N MET A 320 17.19 9.51 -12.77
CA MET A 320 17.68 8.23 -13.29
C MET A 320 19.00 7.75 -12.65
N ARG A 321 19.61 8.56 -11.78
CA ARG A 321 20.86 8.25 -11.07
C ARG A 321 20.80 8.69 -9.62
N ASP A 322 21.34 7.87 -8.73
CA ASP A 322 21.49 8.20 -7.32
C ASP A 322 22.58 9.27 -7.15
N PRO A 323 22.28 10.43 -6.54
CA PRO A 323 23.24 11.53 -6.45
C PRO A 323 24.47 11.23 -5.57
N ALA A 324 24.35 10.30 -4.61
CA ALA A 324 25.41 9.98 -3.65
C ALA A 324 26.37 8.91 -4.19
N THR A 325 25.86 7.95 -4.95
CA THR A 325 26.60 6.76 -5.41
C THR A 325 26.86 6.75 -6.92
N GLY A 326 26.11 7.54 -7.70
CA GLY A 326 26.16 7.56 -9.17
C GLY A 326 25.56 6.34 -9.86
N GLN A 327 25.04 5.37 -9.08
CA GLN A 327 24.39 4.16 -9.59
C GLN A 327 23.03 4.49 -10.22
N ALA A 328 22.53 3.56 -11.04
CA ALA A 328 21.19 3.64 -11.60
C ALA A 328 20.15 3.77 -10.48
N HIS A 329 19.29 4.78 -10.58
CA HIS A 329 18.15 4.94 -9.67
C HIS A 329 16.90 4.44 -10.39
N THR A 330 16.31 3.37 -9.85
CA THR A 330 15.19 2.64 -10.48
C THR A 330 13.88 2.78 -9.71
N ALA A 331 13.86 3.57 -8.63
CA ALA A 331 12.67 3.79 -7.80
C ALA A 331 11.97 5.10 -8.14
N HIS A 332 10.72 5.24 -7.68
CA HIS A 332 10.02 6.53 -7.71
C HIS A 332 10.75 7.57 -6.85
N THR A 333 10.42 8.83 -7.06
CA THR A 333 10.85 9.93 -6.17
C THR A 333 9.69 10.47 -5.35
N ASN A 334 10.01 11.37 -4.41
CA ASN A 334 9.05 12.14 -3.63
C ASN A 334 8.97 13.61 -4.08
N LEU A 335 9.36 13.91 -5.32
CA LEU A 335 9.31 15.24 -5.90
C LEU A 335 7.87 15.64 -6.29
N PRO A 336 7.54 16.94 -6.31
CA PRO A 336 6.23 17.40 -6.75
C PRO A 336 5.99 17.10 -8.23
N VAL A 337 4.74 16.84 -8.59
CA VAL A 337 4.29 16.63 -9.97
C VAL A 337 3.75 17.92 -10.60
N PRO A 338 3.89 18.12 -11.92
CA PRO A 338 3.30 19.27 -12.59
C PRO A 338 1.77 19.17 -12.64
N LEU A 339 1.11 20.32 -12.75
CA LEU A 339 -0.29 20.41 -13.15
C LEU A 339 -0.43 21.57 -14.13
N ILE A 340 -0.70 21.26 -15.39
CA ILE A 340 -0.82 22.21 -16.49
C ILE A 340 -2.25 22.17 -16.99
N TYR A 341 -2.84 23.34 -17.22
CA TYR A 341 -4.16 23.49 -17.82
C TYR A 341 -4.02 24.04 -19.23
N VAL A 342 -4.71 23.41 -20.18
CA VAL A 342 -4.83 23.83 -21.58
C VAL A 342 -6.32 23.90 -21.91
N GLY A 343 -6.79 25.08 -22.27
CA GLY A 343 -8.21 25.34 -22.53
C GLY A 343 -8.46 26.84 -22.70
N ASP A 344 -9.69 27.18 -23.06
CA ASP A 344 -10.12 28.55 -23.37
C ASP A 344 -10.79 29.28 -22.21
N LYS A 345 -11.09 28.59 -21.09
CA LYS A 345 -11.67 29.25 -19.91
C LYS A 345 -10.66 30.15 -19.23
N ASN A 346 -11.14 31.31 -18.77
CA ASN A 346 -10.40 32.14 -17.84
C ASN A 346 -10.37 31.47 -16.47
N VAL A 347 -9.19 31.01 -16.05
CA VAL A 347 -9.01 30.30 -14.78
C VAL A 347 -7.90 30.92 -13.95
N LYS A 348 -8.11 30.93 -12.64
CA LYS A 348 -7.10 31.30 -11.67
C LYS A 348 -6.48 30.06 -11.04
N ALA A 349 -5.17 29.90 -11.20
CA ALA A 349 -4.39 28.84 -10.58
C ALA A 349 -4.20 29.07 -9.07
N VAL A 350 -4.26 28.00 -8.29
CA VAL A 350 -4.04 27.99 -6.83
C VAL A 350 -2.77 27.20 -6.50
N ALA A 351 -1.92 27.76 -5.63
CA ALA A 351 -0.68 27.10 -5.20
C ALA A 351 -0.91 26.09 -4.06
N GLY A 352 0.00 25.13 -3.93
CA GLY A 352 0.03 24.18 -2.80
C GLY A 352 -0.95 23.01 -2.92
N GLY A 353 -1.28 22.60 -4.15
CA GLY A 353 -2.18 21.48 -4.41
C GLY A 353 -1.58 20.10 -4.14
N LYS A 354 -2.44 19.08 -4.11
CA LYS A 354 -2.14 17.65 -3.99
C LYS A 354 -3.01 16.82 -4.93
N LEU A 355 -2.71 15.54 -5.12
CA LEU A 355 -3.44 14.69 -6.08
C LEU A 355 -4.97 14.63 -5.84
N SER A 356 -5.40 14.65 -4.57
CA SER A 356 -6.83 14.65 -4.22
C SER A 356 -7.60 15.87 -4.72
N ASP A 357 -6.90 16.91 -5.18
CA ASP A 357 -7.47 18.16 -5.67
C ASP A 357 -7.79 18.10 -7.18
N ILE A 358 -7.28 17.10 -7.90
CA ILE A 358 -7.49 16.96 -9.35
C ILE A 358 -8.97 16.71 -9.69
N ALA A 359 -9.64 15.76 -9.02
CA ALA A 359 -11.05 15.46 -9.28
C ALA A 359 -11.97 16.67 -8.99
N PRO A 360 -11.85 17.39 -7.85
CA PRO A 360 -12.54 18.67 -7.64
C PRO A 360 -12.25 19.72 -8.74
N THR A 361 -11.00 19.79 -9.22
CA THR A 361 -10.62 20.70 -10.30
C THR A 361 -11.33 20.36 -11.61
N MET A 362 -11.41 19.07 -11.94
CA MET A 362 -12.16 18.60 -13.11
C MET A 362 -13.64 18.96 -13.01
N LEU A 363 -14.29 18.68 -11.87
CA LEU A 363 -15.71 19.02 -11.68
C LEU A 363 -15.95 20.54 -11.77
N SER A 364 -15.06 21.35 -11.20
CA SER A 364 -15.09 22.82 -11.32
C SER A 364 -15.01 23.27 -12.78
N LEU A 365 -14.07 22.73 -13.56
CA LEU A 365 -13.95 23.01 -15.00
C LEU A 365 -15.18 22.53 -15.78
N MET A 366 -15.89 21.50 -15.33
CA MET A 366 -17.13 21.02 -15.94
C MET A 366 -18.37 21.80 -15.49
N GLY A 367 -18.25 22.70 -14.52
CA GLY A 367 -19.39 23.41 -13.91
C GLY A 367 -20.31 22.48 -13.10
N MET A 368 -19.77 21.38 -12.56
CA MET A 368 -20.51 20.39 -11.78
C MET A 368 -20.33 20.61 -10.28
N GLU A 369 -21.32 20.19 -9.49
CA GLU A 369 -21.21 20.15 -8.04
C GLU A 369 -20.12 19.16 -7.60
N ILE A 370 -19.34 19.56 -6.59
CA ILE A 370 -18.33 18.72 -5.95
C ILE A 370 -19.00 18.04 -4.75
N PRO A 371 -19.09 16.69 -4.71
CA PRO A 371 -19.72 15.99 -3.60
C PRO A 371 -18.91 16.17 -2.32
N GLN A 372 -19.58 16.14 -1.16
CA GLN A 372 -18.96 16.38 0.15
C GLN A 372 -17.81 15.38 0.48
N GLU A 373 -17.85 14.17 -0.09
CA GLU A 373 -16.81 13.16 0.10
C GLU A 373 -15.49 13.54 -0.60
N MET A 374 -15.55 14.37 -1.65
CA MET A 374 -14.36 14.93 -2.30
C MET A 374 -13.84 16.15 -1.52
N THR A 375 -13.09 15.88 -0.46
CA THR A 375 -12.53 16.91 0.44
C THR A 375 -11.34 17.70 -0.12
N GLY A 376 -10.90 17.39 -1.34
CA GLY A 376 -9.90 18.17 -2.07
C GLY A 376 -10.45 19.54 -2.49
N LYS A 377 -9.57 20.42 -2.94
CA LYS A 377 -9.94 21.80 -3.33
C LYS A 377 -9.58 22.06 -4.79
N PRO A 378 -10.46 22.66 -5.61
CA PRO A 378 -10.12 22.98 -6.98
C PRO A 378 -8.86 23.86 -7.09
N LEU A 379 -7.98 23.53 -8.04
CA LEU A 379 -6.71 24.22 -8.30
C LEU A 379 -6.79 25.21 -9.47
N PHE A 380 -7.81 25.07 -10.31
CA PHE A 380 -8.18 26.05 -11.32
C PHE A 380 -9.61 26.52 -11.07
N ILE A 381 -9.75 27.78 -10.64
CA ILE A 381 -11.04 28.41 -10.36
C ILE A 381 -11.47 29.16 -11.62
N VAL A 382 -12.61 28.79 -12.19
CA VAL A 382 -13.19 29.51 -13.34
C VAL A 382 -13.70 30.87 -12.86
N GLU A 383 -13.25 31.95 -13.49
CA GLU A 383 -13.61 33.34 -13.16
C GLU A 383 -14.81 33.89 -13.94
#